data_AF-A0A7S1B1Q3-F1
#
_entry.id   AF-A0A7S1B1Q3-F1
#
_cell.length_a   1.000
_cell.length_b   1.000
_cell.length_c   1.000
_cell.angle_alpha   90.00
_cell.angle_beta   90.00
_cell.angle_gamma   90.00
#
_symmetry.space_group_name_H-M   'P 1'
#
loop_
_entity.id
_entity.type
_entity.pdbx_description
1 polymer ?
#
loop_
_entity_poly.entity_id
_entity_poly.type
_entity_poly.pdbx_seq_one_letter_code
_entity_poly.pdbx_strand_id
1 'polypeptide(L)'
;HVGSVRCDRERLRTPILGIFAHYLRDSMRDQDAATDRAGSHGLLSERIERDRDRLFPRSYEYVTTYNDLTSSVHVRELFGPLVEMVEQRLRASGATSSAVGTSG
;
A
#
# COMPACT_ATOMS: atom_id res chain seq x y z
N HIS A 1 -4.52 28.88 2.11
CA HIS A 1 -5.55 28.19 2.93
C HIS A 1 -5.22 28.37 4.42
N VAL A 2 -6.06 28.76 5.39
CA VAL A 2 -7.53 28.97 5.49
C VAL A 2 -8.31 28.14 4.47
N GLY A 3 -8.71 26.92 4.84
CA GLY A 3 -9.43 26.00 3.95
C GLY A 3 -8.65 24.78 3.46
N SER A 4 -7.63 24.30 4.17
CA SER A 4 -7.00 23.01 3.83
C SER A 4 -7.72 21.89 4.60
N VAL A 5 -8.84 21.45 4.04
CA VAL A 5 -9.29 20.05 4.16
C VAL A 5 -8.04 19.20 3.99
N ARG A 6 -7.69 18.34 4.97
CA ARG A 6 -6.61 17.34 4.81
C ARG A 6 -6.61 16.87 3.37
N CYS A 7 -5.54 17.18 2.63
CA CYS A 7 -5.45 16.97 1.18
C CYS A 7 -6.04 15.60 0.86
N ASP A 8 -6.95 15.48 -0.12
CA ASP A 8 -7.71 14.24 -0.35
C ASP A 8 -6.82 12.99 -0.35
N ARG A 9 -5.57 13.14 -0.81
CA ARG A 9 -4.52 12.10 -0.76
C ARG A 9 -4.19 11.59 0.65
N GLU A 10 -4.05 12.46 1.65
CA GLU A 10 -3.79 12.06 3.03
C GLU A 10 -4.98 11.27 3.62
N ARG A 11 -6.22 11.66 3.27
CA ARG A 11 -7.44 10.93 3.66
C ARG A 11 -7.54 9.57 2.98
N LEU A 12 -7.05 9.47 1.74
CA LEU A 12 -7.02 8.23 0.97
C LEU A 12 -5.91 7.25 1.40
N ARG A 13 -4.94 7.70 2.22
CA ARG A 13 -3.83 6.85 2.67
C ARG A 13 -4.30 5.55 3.32
N THR A 14 -5.16 5.64 4.33
CA THR A 14 -5.68 4.49 5.07
C THR A 14 -6.48 3.53 4.17
N PRO A 15 -7.47 3.97 3.38
CA PRO A 15 -8.20 3.06 2.50
C PRO A 15 -7.31 2.44 1.42
N ILE A 16 -6.34 3.17 0.85
CA ILE A 16 -5.36 2.62 -0.10
C ILE A 16 -4.53 1.49 0.54
N LEU A 17 -4.02 1.70 1.75
CA LEU A 17 -3.29 0.66 2.50
C LEU A 17 -4.18 -0.54 2.83
N GLY A 18 -5.47 -0.31 3.11
CA GLY A 18 -6.44 -1.39 3.34
C GLY A 18 -6.68 -2.26 2.11
N ILE A 19 -6.85 -1.65 0.93
CA ILE A 19 -6.98 -2.35 -0.35
C ILE A 19 -5.71 -3.14 -0.65
N PHE A 20 -4.55 -2.53 -0.45
CA PHE A 20 -3.26 -3.20 -0.64
C PHE A 20 -3.07 -4.39 0.32
N ALA A 21 -3.45 -4.26 1.58
CA ALA A 21 -3.39 -5.35 2.54
C ALA A 21 -4.33 -6.51 2.19
N HIS A 22 -5.54 -6.20 1.70
CA HIS A 22 -6.48 -7.20 1.20
C HIS A 22 -5.88 -7.94 0.00
N TYR A 23 -5.32 -7.19 -0.94
CA TYR A 23 -4.65 -7.72 -2.11
C TYR A 23 -3.52 -8.69 -1.76
N LEU A 24 -2.60 -8.27 -0.89
CA LEU A 24 -1.47 -9.10 -0.46
C LEU A 24 -1.94 -10.39 0.21
N ARG A 25 -2.97 -10.32 1.07
CA ARG A 25 -3.52 -11.50 1.74
C ARG A 25 -4.10 -12.50 0.74
N ASP A 26 -4.78 -12.00 -0.29
CA ASP A 26 -5.39 -12.83 -1.32
C ASP A 26 -4.31 -13.51 -2.19
N SER A 27 -3.29 -12.75 -2.61
CA SER A 27 -2.14 -13.29 -3.35
C SER A 27 -1.37 -14.36 -2.55
N MET A 28 -1.24 -14.21 -1.23
CA MET A 28 -0.59 -15.22 -0.39
C MET A 28 -1.41 -16.50 -0.28
N ARG A 29 -2.74 -16.41 -0.22
CA ARG A 29 -3.63 -17.58 -0.17
C ARG A 29 -3.63 -18.36 -1.49
N ASP A 30 -3.57 -17.66 -2.62
CA ASP A 30 -3.51 -18.29 -3.94
C ASP A 30 -2.18 -19.02 -4.19
N GLN A 31 -1.09 -18.57 -3.57
CA GLN A 31 0.20 -19.29 -3.61
C GLN A 31 0.14 -20.64 -2.89
N ASP A 32 -0.62 -20.74 -1.80
CA ASP A 32 -0.83 -22.01 -1.07
C ASP A 32 -1.82 -22.94 -1.81
N ALA A 33 -2.70 -22.40 -2.67
CA ALA A 33 -3.72 -23.11 -3.42
C ALA A 33 -3.35 -23.35 -4.90
N ALA A 34 -2.05 -23.49 -5.19
CA ALA A 34 -1.50 -23.68 -6.52
C ALA A 34 -2.01 -24.98 -7.18
N THR A 35 -3.22 -24.97 -7.72
CA THR A 35 -3.66 -25.99 -8.69
C THR A 35 -4.68 -25.52 -9.73
N ASP A 36 -5.31 -24.32 -9.69
CA ASP A 36 -6.27 -24.03 -10.80
C ASP A 36 -6.71 -22.57 -11.10
N ARG A 37 -6.05 -21.51 -10.59
CA ARG A 37 -6.52 -20.11 -10.82
C ARG A 37 -5.47 -19.11 -11.35
N ALA A 38 -4.51 -19.61 -12.15
CA ALA A 38 -3.33 -18.84 -12.58
C ALA A 38 -3.56 -17.70 -13.61
N GLY A 39 -4.78 -17.38 -14.03
CA GLY A 39 -5.00 -16.49 -15.19
C GLY A 39 -5.00 -14.98 -14.89
N SER A 40 -5.56 -14.55 -13.76
CA SER A 40 -5.88 -13.13 -13.53
C SER A 40 -5.16 -12.54 -12.31
N HIS A 41 -5.06 -13.29 -11.22
CA HIS A 41 -4.45 -12.80 -9.96
C HIS A 41 -2.92 -12.69 -10.02
N GLY A 42 -2.24 -13.64 -10.68
CA GLY A 42 -0.78 -13.59 -10.85
C GLY A 42 -0.31 -12.34 -11.61
N LEU A 43 -1.08 -11.93 -12.64
CA LEU A 43 -0.80 -10.73 -13.42
C LEU A 43 -0.99 -9.42 -12.63
N LEU A 44 -1.90 -9.41 -11.64
CA LEU A 44 -2.08 -8.25 -10.78
C LEU A 44 -0.92 -8.08 -9.79
N SER A 45 -0.31 -9.19 -9.33
CA SER A 45 0.80 -9.16 -8.36
C SER A 45 2.04 -8.57 -9.01
N GLU A 46 2.39 -9.10 -10.17
CA GLU A 46 3.51 -8.60 -10.96
C GLU A 46 3.34 -7.13 -11.33
N ARG A 47 2.09 -6.70 -11.58
CA ARG A 47 1.79 -5.30 -11.91
C ARG A 47 1.94 -4.38 -10.70
N ILE A 48 1.46 -4.79 -9.52
CA ILE A 48 1.58 -4.01 -8.29
C ILE A 48 3.04 -3.90 -7.86
N GLU A 49 3.83 -4.95 -7.99
CA GLU A 49 5.27 -4.89 -7.72
C GLU A 49 6.00 -3.97 -8.70
N ARG A 50 5.68 -4.07 -10.01
CA ARG A 50 6.27 -3.21 -11.04
C ARG A 50 5.94 -1.74 -10.84
N ASP A 51 4.69 -1.43 -10.50
CA ASP A 51 4.19 -0.06 -10.37
C ASP A 51 4.25 0.47 -8.92
N ARG A 52 4.93 -0.23 -8.01
CA ARG A 52 4.86 0.01 -6.56
C ARG A 52 5.18 1.45 -6.17
N ASP A 53 6.30 1.98 -6.63
CA ASP A 53 6.75 3.33 -6.24
C ASP A 53 5.84 4.43 -6.80
N ARG A 54 5.12 4.12 -7.89
CA ARG A 54 4.11 5.01 -8.48
C ARG A 54 2.78 4.95 -7.71
N LEU A 55 2.38 3.76 -7.25
CA LEU A 55 1.15 3.54 -6.49
C LEU A 55 1.27 4.04 -5.04
N PHE A 56 2.46 3.90 -4.45
CA PHE A 56 2.75 4.26 -3.07
C PHE A 56 3.95 5.20 -2.95
N PRO A 57 3.83 6.44 -3.45
CA PRO A 57 4.92 7.41 -3.36
C PRO A 57 5.26 7.70 -1.89
N ARG A 58 6.55 7.61 -1.54
CA ARG A 58 7.02 7.90 -0.17
C ARG A 58 6.67 9.33 0.23
N SER A 59 6.91 10.28 -0.67
CA SER A 59 6.61 11.69 -0.52
C SER A 59 5.84 12.25 -1.70
N TYR A 60 5.14 13.35 -1.49
CA TYR A 60 4.49 14.13 -2.53
C TYR A 60 4.78 15.61 -2.36
N GLU A 61 4.83 16.31 -3.49
CA GLU A 61 4.93 17.76 -3.52
C GLU A 61 3.55 18.38 -3.59
N TYR A 62 3.36 19.51 -2.91
CA TYR A 62 2.19 20.35 -3.09
C TYR A 62 2.60 21.82 -3.08
N VAL A 63 1.91 22.58 -3.93
CA VAL A 63 2.14 24.02 -4.07
C VAL A 63 1.07 24.75 -3.26
N THR A 64 1.49 25.69 -2.42
CA THR A 64 0.58 26.63 -1.78
C THR A 64 0.81 28.03 -2.30
N THR A 65 -0.25 28.68 -2.76
CA THR A 65 -0.22 30.08 -3.17
C THR A 65 -0.69 30.96 -2.02
N TYR A 66 0.08 31.98 -1.70
CA TYR A 66 -0.28 33.03 -0.74
C TYR A 66 -0.48 34.35 -1.51
N ASN A 67 -1.72 34.85 -1.45
CA ASN A 67 -2.17 36.14 -2.02
C ASN A 67 -1.76 36.37 -3.49
N ASP A 68 -1.82 35.34 -4.34
CA ASP A 68 -1.58 35.35 -5.79
C ASP A 68 -0.20 35.86 -6.29
N LEU A 69 0.67 36.36 -5.41
CA LEU A 69 2.02 36.83 -5.75
C LEU A 69 3.15 35.87 -5.34
N THR A 70 2.91 34.99 -4.37
CA THR A 70 3.95 34.09 -3.83
C THR A 70 3.46 32.66 -3.79
N SER A 71 4.18 31.75 -4.45
CA SER A 71 3.98 30.31 -4.35
C SER A 71 5.12 29.66 -3.57
N SER A 72 4.79 28.71 -2.71
CA SER A 72 5.75 27.86 -2.01
C SER A 72 5.50 26.41 -2.36
N VAL A 73 6.58 25.68 -2.67
CA VAL A 73 6.55 24.23 -2.86
C VAL A 73 6.88 23.56 -1.54
N HIS A 74 6.05 22.62 -1.12
CA HIS A 74 6.22 21.85 0.09
C HIS A 74 6.27 20.36 -0.23
N VAL A 75 7.22 19.64 0.37
CA VAL A 75 7.32 18.18 0.29
C VAL A 75 6.77 17.57 1.57
N ARG A 76 5.90 16.56 1.45
CA ARG A 76 5.34 15.81 2.59
C ARG A 76 5.45 14.33 2.39
N GLU A 77 5.66 13.58 3.47
CA GLU A 77 5.58 12.13 3.48
C GLU A 77 4.12 11.68 3.42
N LEU A 78 3.78 10.76 2.51
CA LEU A 78 2.45 10.18 2.39
C LEU A 78 2.43 8.76 2.94
N PHE A 79 3.11 7.83 2.25
CA PHE A 79 3.14 6.42 2.61
C PHE A 79 4.35 6.05 3.47
N GLY A 80 5.47 6.79 3.39
CA GLY A 80 6.64 6.54 4.22
C GLY A 80 7.06 5.05 4.23
N PRO A 81 7.28 4.42 5.39
CA PRO A 81 7.59 2.99 5.53
C PRO A 81 6.33 2.09 5.67
N LEU A 82 5.12 2.64 5.53
CA LEU A 82 3.88 1.94 5.90
C LEU A 82 3.61 0.72 5.01
N VAL A 83 4.00 0.80 3.73
CA VAL A 83 3.82 -0.30 2.77
C VAL A 83 4.66 -1.50 3.21
N GLU A 84 5.95 -1.27 3.49
CA GLU A 84 6.87 -2.30 3.95
C GLU A 84 6.41 -2.91 5.28
N MET A 85 5.87 -2.10 6.19
CA MET A 85 5.31 -2.58 7.47
C MET A 85 4.08 -3.48 7.27
N VAL A 86 3.19 -3.17 6.33
CA VAL A 86 2.02 -3.99 6.01
C VAL A 86 2.45 -5.35 5.44
N GLU A 87 3.39 -5.35 4.48
CA GLU A 87 3.95 -6.57 3.89
C GLU A 87 4.58 -7.47 4.95
N GLN A 88 5.45 -6.91 5.80
CA GLN A 88 6.12 -7.66 6.87
C GLN A 88 5.11 -8.27 7.85
N ARG A 89 4.09 -7.49 8.25
CA ARG A 89 3.06 -7.96 9.17
C ARG A 89 2.25 -9.11 8.59
N LEU A 90 1.86 -9.02 7.32
CA LEU A 90 1.09 -10.07 6.65
C LEU A 90 1.92 -11.34 6.48
N ARG A 91 3.19 -11.22 6.08
CA ARG A 91 4.12 -12.36 5.98
C ARG A 91 4.32 -13.06 7.33
N ALA A 92 4.53 -12.28 8.40
CA ALA A 92 4.64 -12.81 9.75
C ALA A 92 3.34 -13.51 10.22
N SER A 93 2.18 -12.97 9.86
CA SER A 93 0.87 -13.55 10.23
C SER A 93 0.52 -14.81 9.42
N GLY A 94 1.01 -14.93 8.18
CA GLY A 94 0.87 -16.15 7.38
C GLY A 94 1.75 -17.29 7.91
N ALA A 95 2.98 -16.97 8.33
CA ALA A 95 3.93 -17.94 8.87
C ALA A 95 3.45 -18.62 10.17
N THR A 96 2.60 -17.96 10.96
CA THR A 96 2.06 -18.53 12.21
C THR A 96 0.99 -19.59 12.01
N SER A 97 0.31 -19.65 10.86
CA SER A 97 -0.70 -20.69 10.59
C SER A 97 -0.08 -22.05 10.22
N SER A 98 1.16 -22.07 9.69
CA SER A 98 1.84 -23.32 9.34
C SER A 98 2.55 -24.01 10.52
N ALA A 99 2.67 -23.35 11.68
CA ALA A 99 3.38 -23.88 12.84
C ALA A 99 2.48 -24.64 13.84
N VAL A 100 1.14 -24.61 13.67
CA VAL A 100 0.18 -25.32 14.53
C VAL A 100 -0.38 -26.52 13.76
N GLY A 101 0.49 -27.48 13.46
CA GLY A 101 0.10 -28.69 12.73
C GLY A 101 1.08 -29.85 12.87
N THR A 102 1.98 -29.82 13.86
CA THR A 102 2.91 -30.93 14.10
C THR A 102 3.30 -30.96 15.56
N SER A 103 2.47 -31.58 16.38
CA SER A 103 2.87 -32.09 17.69
C SER A 103 2.00 -33.31 18.01
N GLY A 104 2.69 -34.46 17.99
CA GLY A 104 2.37 -35.80 18.53
C GLY A 104 0.97 -36.12 19.01
#